data_AF-W6CLW7-F1
#
_entry.id   AF-W6CLW7-F1
#
_cell.length_a   1.000
_cell.length_b   1.000
_cell.length_c   1.000
_cell.angle_alpha   90.00
_cell.angle_beta   90.00
_cell.angle_gamma   90.00
#
_symmetry.space_group_name_H-M   'P 1'
#
loop_
_entity.id
_entity.type
_entity.pdbx_description
1 polymer ?
#
loop_
_entity_poly.entity_id
_entity_poly.type
_entity_poly.pdbx_seq_one_letter_code
_entity_poly.pdbx_strand_id
1 'polypeptide(L)'
;HTTIVEGAGSADAISDRVAIIKARIEKTTSDFDREKLQERLAKLAGGVAVVKVGAATETELKAMKLLIEDALNATRAAVEEGIVSGGGTALVNAIAALDKLSEEGDIQTGINIVRRALEEPVRQIAANAGYEGSVIIDKLRSEEVGTGFNAATGQWVNMIEEGIVDPA
;
A
#
# COMPACT_ATOMS: atom_id res chain seq x y z
N HIS A 1 1.23 -12.78 14.70
CA HIS A 1 2.53 -12.50 14.06
C HIS A 1 3.59 -12.51 15.15
N THR A 2 4.64 -13.32 15.00
CA THR A 2 5.70 -13.45 16.02
C THR A 2 7.05 -13.25 15.33
N THR A 3 7.83 -12.28 15.79
CA THR A 3 9.15 -11.96 15.26
C THR A 3 10.20 -12.30 16.29
N ILE A 4 11.23 -13.06 15.90
CA ILE A 4 12.39 -13.36 16.74
C ILE A 4 13.56 -12.57 16.17
N VAL A 5 14.12 -11.67 16.98
CA VAL A 5 15.28 -10.84 16.64
C VAL A 5 16.47 -11.38 17.43
N GLU A 6 17.65 -11.45 16.80
CA GLU A 6 18.89 -11.97 17.42
C GLU A 6 18.76 -13.41 17.96
N GLY A 7 18.43 -14.37 17.09
CA GLY A 7 18.41 -15.79 17.45
C GLY A 7 19.81 -16.33 17.86
N ALA A 8 19.87 -17.21 18.86
CA ALA A 8 21.12 -17.75 19.40
C ALA A 8 21.76 -18.90 18.57
N GLY A 9 21.36 -19.07 17.30
CA GLY A 9 21.90 -20.10 16.43
C GLY A 9 23.25 -19.71 15.83
N SER A 10 24.15 -20.68 15.59
CA SER A 10 25.40 -20.40 14.90
C SER A 10 25.17 -20.12 13.41
N ALA A 11 25.95 -19.20 12.85
CA ALA A 11 25.87 -18.85 11.43
C ALA A 11 26.09 -20.07 10.52
N ASP A 12 27.02 -20.95 10.90
CA ASP A 12 27.32 -22.18 10.17
C ASP A 12 26.12 -23.13 10.15
N ALA A 13 25.46 -23.36 11.29
CA ALA A 13 24.28 -24.23 11.35
C ALA A 13 23.11 -23.68 10.52
N ILE A 14 22.96 -22.36 10.43
CA ILE A 14 21.95 -21.71 9.59
C ILE A 14 22.30 -21.91 8.11
N SER A 15 23.57 -21.70 7.73
CA SER A 15 24.06 -21.89 6.37
C SER A 15 23.88 -23.34 5.88
N ASP A 16 24.26 -24.31 6.72
CA ASP A 16 24.06 -25.73 6.46
C ASP A 16 22.57 -26.06 6.27
N ARG A 17 21.71 -25.48 7.11
CA ARG A 17 20.27 -25.68 7.00
C ARG A 17 19.71 -25.10 5.70
N VAL A 18 20.17 -23.92 5.29
CA VAL A 18 19.81 -23.29 4.02
C VAL A 18 20.23 -24.17 2.84
N ALA A 19 21.45 -24.72 2.85
CA ALA A 19 21.92 -25.62 1.81
C ALA A 19 21.06 -26.91 1.71
N ILE A 20 20.70 -27.51 2.84
CA ILE A 20 19.82 -28.68 2.89
C ILE A 20 18.44 -28.37 2.29
N ILE A 21 17.87 -27.20 2.56
CA ILE A 21 16.55 -26.81 2.03
C ILE A 21 16.63 -26.59 0.52
N LYS A 22 17.67 -25.90 0.01
CA LYS A 22 17.90 -25.73 -1.43
C LYS A 22 17.96 -27.06 -2.18
N ALA A 23 18.75 -28.01 -1.66
CA ALA A 23 18.85 -29.35 -2.26
C ALA A 23 17.53 -30.13 -2.25
N ARG A 24 16.63 -29.87 -1.27
CA ARG A 24 15.30 -30.49 -1.22
C ARG A 24 14.32 -29.86 -2.22
N ILE A 25 14.42 -28.55 -2.46
CA ILE A 25 13.62 -27.84 -3.46
C ILE A 25 13.90 -28.40 -4.86
N GLU A 26 15.17 -28.69 -5.18
CA GLU A 26 15.55 -29.25 -6.49
C GLU A 26 15.05 -30.70 -6.70
N LYS A 27 14.94 -31.48 -5.62
CA LYS A 27 14.54 -32.89 -5.68
C LYS A 27 13.04 -33.11 -5.56
N THR A 28 12.27 -32.10 -5.13
CA THR A 28 10.82 -32.27 -4.94
C THR A 28 10.08 -32.17 -6.27
N THR A 29 9.19 -33.12 -6.49
CA THR A 29 8.28 -33.15 -7.64
C THR A 29 6.91 -32.55 -7.31
N SER A 30 6.62 -32.28 -6.04
CA SER A 30 5.39 -31.67 -5.56
C SER A 30 5.55 -30.14 -5.54
N ASP A 31 4.67 -29.44 -6.26
CA ASP A 31 4.64 -27.98 -6.29
C ASP A 31 4.30 -27.38 -4.93
N PHE A 32 3.39 -28.03 -4.18
CA PHE A 32 3.06 -27.66 -2.82
C PHE A 32 4.28 -27.73 -1.88
N ASP A 33 5.07 -28.79 -1.97
CA ASP A 33 6.27 -28.93 -1.15
C ASP A 33 7.35 -27.92 -1.56
N ARG A 34 7.44 -27.61 -2.86
CA ARG A 34 8.36 -26.60 -3.38
C ARG A 34 8.06 -25.23 -2.79
N GLU A 35 6.80 -24.81 -2.81
CA GLU A 35 6.34 -23.54 -2.25
C GLU A 35 6.64 -23.46 -0.75
N LYS A 36 6.30 -24.49 0.02
CA LYS A 36 6.54 -24.51 1.48
C LYS A 36 8.03 -24.51 1.84
N LEU A 37 8.88 -25.16 1.04
CA LEU A 37 10.32 -25.11 1.23
C LEU A 37 10.90 -23.73 0.86
N GLN A 38 10.39 -23.08 -0.19
CA GLN A 38 10.76 -21.72 -0.57
C GLN A 38 10.39 -20.70 0.51
N GLU A 39 9.19 -20.77 1.10
CA GLU A 39 8.79 -19.92 2.23
C GLU A 39 9.76 -20.05 3.41
N ARG A 40 10.16 -21.27 3.74
CA ARG A 40 11.09 -21.55 4.83
C ARG A 40 12.50 -21.05 4.53
N LEU A 41 12.95 -21.24 3.30
CA LEU A 41 14.23 -20.74 2.81
C LEU A 41 14.28 -19.21 2.92
N ALA A 42 13.24 -18.52 2.46
CA ALA A 42 13.13 -17.08 2.53
C ALA A 42 13.21 -16.58 3.97
N LYS A 43 12.50 -17.22 4.92
CA LYS A 43 12.53 -16.86 6.34
C LYS A 43 13.90 -17.06 7.00
N LEU A 44 14.65 -18.10 6.62
CA LEU A 44 15.97 -18.38 7.18
C LEU A 44 17.08 -17.53 6.55
N ALA A 45 17.01 -17.29 5.25
CA ALA A 45 18.03 -16.54 4.51
C ALA A 45 17.82 -15.02 4.57
N GLY A 46 16.57 -14.55 4.68
CA GLY A 46 16.22 -13.13 4.64
C GLY A 46 16.55 -12.35 5.92
N GLY A 47 16.71 -13.06 7.06
CA GLY A 47 17.02 -12.43 8.34
C GLY A 47 15.96 -11.42 8.80
N VAL A 48 16.36 -10.55 9.74
CA VAL A 48 15.50 -9.46 10.24
C VAL A 48 16.32 -8.17 10.29
N ALA A 49 15.87 -7.14 9.58
CA ALA A 49 16.44 -5.80 9.67
C ALA A 49 15.83 -5.03 10.84
N VAL A 50 16.66 -4.32 11.62
CA VAL A 50 16.22 -3.51 12.77
C VAL A 50 16.45 -2.03 12.45
N VAL A 51 15.36 -1.27 12.37
CA VAL A 51 15.40 0.19 12.19
C VAL A 51 15.31 0.85 13.56
N LYS A 52 16.34 1.61 13.94
CA LYS A 52 16.37 2.37 15.20
C LYS A 52 15.96 3.82 14.94
N VAL A 53 14.88 4.26 15.59
CA VAL A 53 14.33 5.61 15.46
C VAL A 53 14.74 6.41 16.69
N GLY A 54 15.26 7.63 16.48
CA GLY A 54 15.63 8.55 17.55
C GLY A 54 14.84 9.86 17.44
N ALA A 55 14.55 10.48 18.58
CA ALA A 55 13.91 11.80 18.67
C ALA A 55 14.36 12.52 19.96
N ALA A 56 14.12 13.84 20.04
CA ALA A 56 14.53 14.66 21.18
C ALA A 56 13.63 14.47 22.41
N THR A 57 12.33 14.21 22.19
CA THR A 57 11.34 13.99 23.25
C THR A 57 10.64 12.64 23.12
N GLU A 58 10.07 12.13 24.22
CA GLU A 58 9.33 10.85 24.20
C GLU A 58 8.09 10.91 23.28
N THR A 59 7.41 12.06 23.25
CA THR A 59 6.24 12.28 22.40
C THR A 59 6.59 12.21 20.92
N GLU A 60 7.67 12.85 20.51
CA GLU A 60 8.16 12.79 19.13
C GLU A 60 8.66 11.39 18.77
N LEU A 61 9.32 10.70 19.70
CA LEU A 61 9.79 9.33 19.48
C LEU A 61 8.61 8.40 19.14
N LYS A 62 7.50 8.51 19.89
CA LYS A 62 6.29 7.73 19.64
C LYS A 62 5.65 8.09 18.30
N ALA A 63 5.53 9.38 17.98
CA ALA A 63 4.97 9.83 16.71
C ALA A 63 5.80 9.35 15.51
N MET A 64 7.12 9.52 15.57
CA MET A 64 8.04 9.10 14.51
C MET A 64 8.05 7.58 14.35
N LYS A 65 7.98 6.83 15.45
CA LYS A 65 7.85 5.37 15.40
C LYS A 65 6.60 4.95 14.63
N LEU A 66 5.44 5.53 14.96
CA LEU A 66 4.18 5.21 14.27
C LEU A 66 4.22 5.57 12.79
N LEU A 67 4.82 6.72 12.45
CA LEU A 67 5.00 7.15 11.06
C LEU A 67 5.86 6.17 10.26
N ILE A 68 6.95 5.69 10.86
CA ILE A 68 7.86 4.73 10.21
C ILE A 68 7.21 3.35 10.09
N GLU A 69 6.43 2.92 11.09
CA GLU A 69 5.65 1.68 11.01
C GLU A 69 4.62 1.75 9.88
N ASP A 70 3.92 2.86 9.74
CA ASP A 70 2.95 3.09 8.67
C ASP A 70 3.61 3.07 7.30
N ALA A 71 4.71 3.82 7.12
CA ALA A 71 5.49 3.84 5.88
C ALA A 71 6.04 2.45 5.51
N LEU A 72 6.48 1.65 6.49
CA LEU A 72 6.94 0.28 6.25
C LEU A 72 5.80 -0.62 5.77
N ASN A 73 4.60 -0.46 6.31
CA ASN A 73 3.45 -1.25 5.88
C ASN A 73 2.96 -0.82 4.50
N ALA A 74 2.90 0.48 4.23
CA ALA A 74 2.53 1.02 2.92
C ALA A 74 3.50 0.57 1.83
N THR A 75 4.82 0.64 2.07
CA THR A 75 5.83 0.18 1.10
C THR A 75 5.78 -1.32 0.86
N ARG A 76 5.46 -2.14 1.87
CA ARG A 76 5.23 -3.57 1.70
C ARG A 76 4.01 -3.84 0.82
N ALA A 77 2.88 -3.20 1.12
CA ALA A 77 1.68 -3.30 0.30
C ALA A 77 1.95 -2.88 -1.15
N ALA A 78 2.68 -1.78 -1.35
CA ALA A 78 3.05 -1.31 -2.68
C ALA A 78 3.91 -2.31 -3.48
N VAL A 79 4.78 -3.07 -2.81
CA VAL A 79 5.60 -4.12 -3.45
C VAL A 79 4.76 -5.36 -3.78
N GLU A 80 3.75 -5.67 -2.97
CA GLU A 80 2.89 -6.85 -3.14
C GLU A 80 1.78 -6.63 -4.19
N GLU A 81 1.10 -5.49 -4.14
CA GLU A 81 -0.12 -5.20 -4.91
C GLU A 81 0.11 -4.14 -6.00
N GLY A 82 1.23 -3.43 -5.94
CA GLY A 82 1.54 -2.33 -6.86
C GLY A 82 1.15 -0.95 -6.30
N ILE A 83 1.29 0.07 -7.14
CA ILE A 83 0.98 1.47 -6.78
C ILE A 83 -0.08 2.05 -7.70
N VAL A 84 -0.88 2.95 -7.15
CA VAL A 84 -1.90 3.73 -7.86
C VAL A 84 -1.74 5.23 -7.57
N SER A 85 -2.43 6.06 -8.35
CA SER A 85 -2.49 7.50 -8.14
C SER A 85 -3.11 7.83 -6.78
N GLY A 86 -2.33 8.43 -5.89
CA GLY A 86 -2.74 8.67 -4.52
C GLY A 86 -3.69 9.86 -4.36
N GLY A 87 -3.85 10.34 -3.13
CA GLY A 87 -4.64 11.54 -2.83
C GLY A 87 -6.14 11.39 -3.13
N GLY A 88 -6.63 10.14 -3.18
CA GLY A 88 -8.01 9.81 -3.55
C GLY A 88 -8.30 9.85 -5.06
N THR A 89 -7.31 10.17 -5.90
CA THR A 89 -7.47 10.20 -7.37
C THR A 89 -7.86 8.84 -7.94
N ALA A 90 -7.24 7.75 -7.47
CA ALA A 90 -7.59 6.40 -7.90
C ALA A 90 -9.08 6.04 -7.65
N LEU A 91 -9.64 6.46 -6.53
CA LEU A 91 -11.03 6.17 -6.17
C LEU A 91 -12.02 6.91 -7.07
N VAL A 92 -11.73 8.16 -7.42
CA VAL A 92 -12.56 8.92 -8.37
C VAL A 92 -12.46 8.33 -9.77
N ASN A 93 -11.28 7.90 -10.21
CA ASN A 93 -11.10 7.23 -11.50
C ASN A 93 -11.91 5.92 -11.57
N ALA A 94 -12.06 5.22 -10.45
CA ALA A 94 -12.87 4.00 -10.38
C ALA A 94 -14.39 4.25 -10.54
N ILE A 95 -14.88 5.49 -10.35
CA ILE A 95 -16.31 5.82 -10.53
C ILE A 95 -16.77 5.55 -11.96
N ALA A 96 -15.91 5.76 -12.97
CA ALA A 96 -16.24 5.50 -14.37
C ALA A 96 -16.59 4.01 -14.62
N ALA A 97 -16.12 3.09 -13.77
CA ALA A 97 -16.51 1.68 -13.85
C ALA A 97 -17.96 1.46 -13.36
N LEU A 98 -18.40 2.23 -12.37
CA LEU A 98 -19.78 2.16 -11.84
C LEU A 98 -20.81 2.69 -12.83
N ASP A 99 -20.42 3.56 -13.76
CA ASP A 99 -21.33 4.10 -14.78
C ASP A 99 -21.74 3.06 -15.82
N LYS A 100 -21.05 1.91 -15.87
CA LYS A 100 -21.42 0.74 -16.68
C LYS A 100 -22.47 -0.15 -16.01
N LEU A 101 -22.75 0.09 -14.72
CA LEU A 101 -23.72 -0.68 -13.94
C LEU A 101 -25.01 0.13 -13.85
N SER A 102 -26.08 -0.41 -14.43
CA SER A 102 -27.42 0.14 -14.35
C SER A 102 -28.36 -0.94 -13.87
N GLU A 103 -28.91 -0.74 -12.69
CA GLU A 103 -29.80 -1.69 -12.01
C GLU A 103 -31.08 -0.96 -11.61
N GLU A 104 -32.05 -1.66 -11.04
CA GLU A 104 -33.32 -1.08 -10.59
C GLU A 104 -33.49 -1.17 -9.08
N GLY A 105 -34.36 -0.31 -8.52
CA GLY A 105 -34.74 -0.32 -7.11
C GLY A 105 -33.57 -0.08 -6.15
N ASP A 106 -33.48 -0.91 -5.12
CA ASP A 106 -32.52 -0.75 -4.02
C ASP A 106 -31.06 -0.92 -4.47
N ILE A 107 -30.81 -1.73 -5.51
CA ILE A 107 -29.47 -1.98 -6.02
C ILE A 107 -28.89 -0.70 -6.63
N GLN A 108 -29.68 0.03 -7.42
CA GLN A 108 -29.26 1.31 -7.99
C GLN A 108 -28.97 2.35 -6.90
N THR A 109 -29.76 2.33 -5.82
CA THR A 109 -29.51 3.19 -4.65
C THR A 109 -28.17 2.85 -4.01
N GLY A 110 -27.85 1.56 -3.86
CA GLY A 110 -26.55 1.09 -3.38
C GLY A 110 -25.37 1.56 -4.25
N ILE A 111 -25.51 1.45 -5.58
CA ILE A 111 -24.49 1.95 -6.53
C ILE A 111 -24.26 3.46 -6.34
N ASN A 112 -25.35 4.22 -6.17
CA ASN A 112 -25.26 5.67 -5.97
C ASN A 112 -24.60 6.04 -4.63
N ILE A 113 -24.82 5.26 -3.57
CA ILE A 113 -24.15 5.45 -2.27
C ILE A 113 -22.65 5.23 -2.41
N VAL A 114 -22.23 4.14 -3.06
CA VAL A 114 -20.81 3.84 -3.28
C VAL A 114 -20.18 4.94 -4.15
N ARG A 115 -20.85 5.36 -5.22
CA ARG A 115 -20.38 6.45 -6.10
C ARG A 115 -20.08 7.71 -5.29
N ARG A 116 -20.98 8.11 -4.38
CA ARG A 116 -20.76 9.27 -3.51
C ARG A 116 -19.62 9.03 -2.52
N ALA A 117 -19.54 7.84 -1.93
CA ALA A 117 -18.51 7.51 -0.94
C ALA A 117 -17.08 7.57 -1.51
N LEU A 118 -16.90 7.17 -2.78
CA LEU A 118 -15.60 7.21 -3.46
C LEU A 118 -15.03 8.63 -3.65
N GLU A 119 -15.89 9.66 -3.63
CA GLU A 119 -15.47 11.06 -3.72
C GLU A 119 -15.01 11.66 -2.40
N GLU A 120 -15.50 11.13 -1.28
CA GLU A 120 -15.30 11.74 0.04
C GLU A 120 -13.83 11.89 0.43
N PRO A 121 -12.91 10.95 0.10
CA PRO A 121 -11.48 11.12 0.40
C PRO A 121 -10.89 12.38 -0.25
N VAL A 122 -11.16 12.62 -1.54
CA VAL A 122 -10.71 13.83 -2.24
C VAL A 122 -11.35 15.08 -1.63
N ARG A 123 -12.66 15.02 -1.33
CA ARG A 123 -13.39 16.13 -0.70
C ARG A 123 -12.78 16.51 0.65
N GLN A 124 -12.45 15.51 1.47
CA GLN A 124 -11.84 15.72 2.78
C GLN A 124 -10.43 16.29 2.67
N ILE A 125 -9.60 15.78 1.76
CA ILE A 125 -8.25 16.28 1.52
C ILE A 125 -8.30 17.74 1.03
N ALA A 126 -9.17 18.05 0.07
CA ALA A 126 -9.35 19.40 -0.43
C ALA A 126 -9.83 20.37 0.66
N ALA A 127 -10.82 19.96 1.47
CA ALA A 127 -11.34 20.77 2.57
C ALA A 127 -10.26 21.06 3.64
N ASN A 128 -9.45 20.06 3.99
CA ASN A 128 -8.32 20.23 4.93
C ASN A 128 -7.27 21.22 4.40
N ALA A 129 -7.12 21.31 3.08
CA ALA A 129 -6.23 22.25 2.41
C ALA A 129 -6.89 23.61 2.07
N GLY A 130 -8.17 23.81 2.43
CA GLY A 130 -8.89 25.08 2.21
C GLY A 130 -9.44 25.27 0.79
N TYR A 131 -9.54 24.19 0.00
CA TYR A 131 -10.11 24.20 -1.34
C TYR A 131 -11.54 23.65 -1.34
N GLU A 132 -12.34 24.09 -2.32
CA GLU A 132 -13.71 23.61 -2.50
C GLU A 132 -13.70 22.21 -3.16
N GLY A 133 -13.93 21.17 -2.35
CA GLY A 133 -13.82 19.77 -2.80
C GLY A 133 -14.70 19.41 -3.99
N SER A 134 -15.90 19.98 -4.09
CA SER A 134 -16.81 19.75 -5.23
C SER A 134 -16.18 20.20 -6.56
N VAL A 135 -15.52 21.36 -6.58
CA VAL A 135 -14.85 21.90 -7.77
C VAL A 135 -13.65 21.02 -8.16
N ILE A 136 -12.90 20.52 -7.16
CA ILE A 136 -11.77 19.62 -7.40
C ILE A 136 -12.26 18.29 -7.99
N ILE A 137 -13.30 17.68 -7.42
CA ILE A 137 -13.86 16.41 -7.92
C ILE A 137 -14.39 16.57 -9.35
N ASP A 138 -15.15 17.63 -9.62
CA ASP A 138 -15.70 17.89 -10.95
C ASP A 138 -14.61 18.03 -12.00
N LYS A 139 -13.53 18.76 -11.67
CA LYS A 139 -12.38 18.88 -12.55
C LYS A 139 -11.66 17.54 -12.71
N LEU A 140 -11.43 16.80 -11.63
CA LEU A 140 -10.69 15.53 -11.64
C LEU A 140 -11.37 14.46 -12.51
N ARG A 141 -12.71 14.46 -12.57
CA ARG A 141 -13.50 13.61 -13.49
C ARG A 141 -13.26 13.89 -14.97
N SER A 142 -12.84 15.11 -15.31
CA SER A 142 -12.58 15.55 -16.69
C SER A 142 -11.13 15.42 -17.13
N GLU A 143 -10.21 15.20 -16.19
CA GLU A 143 -8.78 15.06 -16.43
C GLU A 143 -8.42 13.63 -16.86
N GLU A 144 -7.21 13.48 -17.41
CA GLU A 144 -6.69 12.17 -17.80
C GLU A 144 -6.40 11.29 -16.58
N VAL A 145 -6.63 9.97 -16.72
CA VAL A 145 -6.33 8.99 -15.66
C VAL A 145 -4.85 9.11 -15.26
N GLY A 146 -4.62 9.37 -13.98
CA GLY A 146 -3.28 9.58 -13.42
C GLY A 146 -2.97 11.05 -13.09
N THR A 147 -3.73 11.99 -13.66
CA THR A 147 -3.68 13.40 -13.28
C THR A 147 -4.57 13.63 -12.06
N GLY A 148 -4.04 14.32 -11.06
CA GLY A 148 -4.75 14.61 -9.83
C GLY A 148 -4.39 15.96 -9.25
N PHE A 149 -5.01 16.29 -8.11
CA PHE A 149 -4.82 17.56 -7.43
C PHE A 149 -3.84 17.39 -6.27
N ASN A 150 -2.66 18.01 -6.38
CA ASN A 150 -1.72 18.10 -5.28
C ASN A 150 -2.21 19.17 -4.29
N ALA A 151 -2.84 18.74 -3.20
CA ALA A 151 -3.39 19.64 -2.18
C ALA A 151 -2.33 20.43 -1.40
N ALA A 152 -1.06 20.01 -1.41
CA ALA A 152 0.01 20.73 -0.74
C ALA A 152 0.48 21.96 -1.55
N THR A 153 0.42 21.88 -2.89
CA THR A 153 0.86 22.97 -3.79
C THR A 153 -0.29 23.68 -4.49
N GLY A 154 -1.48 23.09 -4.52
CA GLY A 154 -2.65 23.57 -5.25
C GLY A 154 -2.57 23.33 -6.76
N GLN A 155 -1.67 22.46 -7.23
CA GLN A 155 -1.42 22.24 -8.65
C GLN A 155 -2.01 20.93 -9.16
N TRP A 156 -2.33 20.91 -10.45
CA TRP A 156 -2.74 19.70 -11.18
C TRP A 156 -1.50 19.06 -11.77
N VAL A 157 -1.22 17.83 -11.37
CA VAL A 157 0.03 17.15 -11.70
C VAL A 157 -0.24 15.68 -12.03
N ASN A 158 0.70 15.04 -12.73
CA ASN A 158 0.74 13.59 -12.77
C ASN A 158 1.12 13.08 -11.38
N MET A 159 0.20 12.36 -10.73
CA MET A 159 0.34 11.97 -9.33
C MET A 159 1.51 11.01 -9.12
N ILE A 160 1.76 10.12 -10.08
CA ILE A 160 2.84 9.13 -9.98
C ILE A 160 4.19 9.80 -10.19
N GLU A 161 4.31 10.68 -11.19
CA GLU A 161 5.56 11.40 -11.47
C GLU A 161 5.95 12.35 -10.32
N GLU A 162 4.97 12.98 -9.68
CA GLU A 162 5.17 13.85 -8.50
C GLU A 162 5.43 13.04 -7.22
N GLY A 163 5.24 11.71 -7.24
CA GLY A 163 5.45 10.82 -6.09
C GLY A 163 4.28 10.79 -5.10
N ILE A 164 3.10 11.29 -5.48
CA ILE A 164 1.86 11.17 -4.71
C ILE A 164 1.19 9.84 -5.09
N VAL A 165 1.67 8.78 -4.48
CA VAL A 165 1.26 7.40 -4.76
C VAL A 165 0.71 6.74 -3.51
N ASP A 166 -0.30 5.91 -3.70
CA ASP A 166 -0.84 5.03 -2.67
C ASP A 166 -0.65 3.57 -3.11
N PRO A 167 -0.47 2.62 -2.17
CA PRO A 167 -0.58 1.19 -2.47
C PRO A 167 -1.95 0.85 -3.07
N ALA A 168 -1.98 -0.07 -4.03
CA ALA A 168 -3.16 -0.42 -4.84
C ALA A 168 -4.31 -1.07 -4.07
#